data_AF-A0A0B1SQ36-F1
#
_entry.id   AF-A0A0B1SQ36-F1
#
_cell.length_a   1.000
_cell.length_b   1.000
_cell.length_c   1.000
_cell.angle_alpha   90.00
_cell.angle_beta   90.00
_cell.angle_gamma   90.00
#
_symmetry.space_group_name_H-M   'P 1'
#
loop_
_entity.id
_entity.type
_entity.pdbx_description
1 polymer ?
#
loop_
_entity_poly.entity_id
_entity_poly.type
_entity_poly.pdbx_seq_one_letter_code
_entity_poly.pdbx_strand_id
1 'polypeptide(L)'
;MRKAGIASQEKFPVTIKLFFSGIYNGEIECFRRIFDPHFKGYEELLAEASFLMTNSNPYLDYVRPLLHKNVPIGGITVTLESNKNRLTEEWDSVLSKRNTTVLVSFGSVAKGIYIPRKYRQTLLKVFESMPDTMFILKYEEDSSVVAVHLPNVHFSRWVPQNAMLGKVK
;
A
#
# COMPACT_ATOMS: atom_id res chain seq x y z
N MET A 1 -33.79 4.67 8.74
CA MET A 1 -32.73 5.61 8.30
C MET A 1 -31.45 5.35 9.09
N ARG A 2 -30.30 5.45 8.41
CA ARG A 2 -28.97 4.92 8.76
C ARG A 2 -28.33 5.62 9.97
N LYS A 3 -27.87 4.87 10.98
CA LYS A 3 -26.91 5.32 12.02
C LYS A 3 -25.75 4.35 12.32
N ALA A 4 -25.57 3.28 11.53
CA ALA A 4 -24.53 2.27 11.80
C ALA A 4 -23.17 2.50 11.09
N GLY A 5 -23.00 3.60 10.34
CA GLY A 5 -21.83 3.81 9.47
C GLY A 5 -20.71 4.71 10.01
N ILE A 6 -20.94 5.46 11.09
CA ILE A 6 -20.03 6.58 11.47
C ILE A 6 -18.93 6.11 12.44
N ALA A 7 -19.22 5.17 13.34
CA ALA A 7 -18.25 4.71 14.36
C ALA A 7 -17.04 3.91 13.81
N SER A 8 -17.11 3.44 12.56
CA SER A 8 -16.00 2.69 11.93
C SER A 8 -14.90 3.61 11.39
N GLN A 9 -15.20 4.87 11.06
CA GLN A 9 -14.22 5.77 10.45
C GLN A 9 -13.34 6.48 11.49
N GLU A 10 -13.81 6.70 12.71
CA GLU A 10 -13.02 7.33 13.79
C GLU A 10 -11.95 6.41 14.40
N LYS A 11 -12.15 5.09 14.37
CA LYS A 11 -11.17 4.13 14.95
C LYS A 11 -9.96 3.90 14.05
N PHE A 12 -10.13 4.11 12.74
CA PHE A 12 -9.08 3.91 11.74
C PHE A 12 -7.87 4.85 11.90
N PRO A 13 -8.03 6.18 12.08
CA PRO A 13 -6.89 7.09 12.28
C PRO A 13 -6.17 6.84 13.61
N VAL A 14 -6.89 6.46 14.68
CA VAL A 14 -6.28 6.15 15.99
C VAL A 14 -5.39 4.91 15.91
N THR A 15 -5.84 3.87 15.21
CA THR A 15 -5.09 2.61 15.06
C THR A 15 -3.81 2.83 14.26
N ILE A 16 -3.87 3.63 13.18
CA ILE A 16 -2.71 3.99 12.38
C ILE A 16 -1.72 4.85 13.19
N LYS A 17 -2.22 5.82 13.95
CA LYS A 17 -1.39 6.66 14.82
C LYS A 17 -0.65 5.81 15.85
N LEU A 18 -1.34 4.89 16.51
CA LEU A 18 -0.75 3.97 17.48
C LEU A 18 0.31 3.06 16.83
N PHE A 19 0.05 2.57 15.62
CA PHE A 19 1.01 1.73 14.89
C PHE A 19 2.33 2.46 14.61
N PHE A 20 2.26 3.65 14.01
CA PHE A 20 3.47 4.42 13.69
C PHE A 20 4.19 4.95 14.93
N SER A 21 3.46 5.47 15.93
CA SER A 21 4.07 5.88 17.19
C SER A 21 4.76 4.71 17.90
N GLY A 22 4.18 3.51 17.84
CA GLY A 22 4.82 2.30 18.39
C GLY A 22 6.14 1.96 17.69
N ILE A 23 6.19 2.05 16.36
CA ILE A 23 7.41 1.83 15.58
C ILE A 23 8.48 2.87 15.95
N TYR A 24 8.15 4.17 15.91
CA TYR A 24 9.12 5.22 16.22
C TYR A 24 9.65 5.13 17.64
N ASN A 25 8.77 4.87 18.62
CA ASN A 25 9.20 4.69 20.01
C ASN A 25 10.12 3.47 20.16
N GLY A 26 9.78 2.35 19.53
CA GLY A 26 10.62 1.15 19.56
C GLY A 26 11.99 1.35 18.89
N GLU A 27 12.05 2.14 17.81
CA GLU A 27 13.31 2.54 17.18
C GLU A 27 14.16 3.39 18.14
N ILE A 28 13.58 4.42 18.75
CA ILE A 28 14.27 5.28 19.72
C ILE A 28 14.75 4.49 20.93
N GLU A 29 13.97 3.53 21.45
CA GLU A 29 14.39 2.63 22.52
C GLU A 29 15.61 1.78 22.12
N CYS A 30 15.63 1.27 20.88
CA CYS A 30 16.80 0.58 20.34
C CYS A 30 18.03 1.50 20.28
N PHE A 31 17.87 2.74 19.80
CA PHE A 31 18.96 3.71 19.77
C PHE A 31 19.49 4.02 21.18
N ARG A 32 18.60 4.17 22.15
CA ARG A 32 18.97 4.41 23.54
C ARG A 32 19.76 3.28 24.17
N ARG A 33 19.41 2.03 23.81
CA ARG A 33 20.10 0.84 24.31
C ARG A 33 21.47 0.62 23.68
N ILE A 34 21.61 0.92 22.39
CA ILE A 34 22.81 0.59 21.61
C ILE A 34 23.85 1.71 21.63
N PHE A 35 23.41 2.98 21.55
CA PHE A 35 24.29 4.11 21.33
C PHE A 35 24.42 5.01 22.56
N ASP A 36 23.31 5.56 23.05
CA ASP A 36 23.31 6.50 24.17
C ASP A 36 21.97 6.45 24.91
N PRO A 37 21.92 6.11 26.22
CA PRO A 37 20.69 6.14 27.00
C PRO A 37 19.91 7.47 26.93
N HIS A 38 20.60 8.58 26.63
CA HIS A 38 20.02 9.91 26.50
C HIS A 38 19.70 10.31 25.04
N PHE A 39 19.68 9.35 24.10
CA PHE A 39 19.34 9.63 22.71
C PHE A 39 17.96 10.30 22.59
N LYS A 40 17.91 11.39 21.83
CA LYS A 40 16.74 12.26 21.67
C LYS A 40 15.56 11.52 21.04
N GLY A 41 14.34 11.94 21.42
CA GLY A 41 13.12 11.42 20.80
C GLY A 41 12.96 11.87 19.35
N TYR A 42 12.15 11.16 18.56
CA TYR A 42 11.94 11.50 17.16
C TYR A 42 11.28 12.87 16.98
N GLU A 43 10.44 13.33 17.92
CA GLU A 43 9.85 14.67 17.90
C GLU A 43 10.92 15.77 18.07
N GLU A 44 11.87 15.59 18.97
CA GLU A 44 12.99 16.53 19.18
C GLU A 44 13.88 16.58 17.94
N LEU A 45 14.22 15.41 17.37
CA LEU A 45 15.02 15.32 16.16
C LEU A 45 14.32 16.02 14.97
N LEU A 46 13.01 15.84 14.81
CA LEU A 46 12.24 16.53 13.77
C LEU A 46 12.16 18.05 14.00
N ALA A 47 12.10 18.49 15.26
CA ALA A 47 12.09 19.91 15.61
C ALA A 47 13.43 20.58 15.28
N GLU A 48 14.54 19.91 15.59
CA GLU A 48 15.91 20.41 15.37
C GLU A 48 16.40 20.27 13.93
N ALA A 49 15.79 19.39 13.12
CA ALA A 49 16.18 19.20 11.73
C ALA A 49 16.12 20.50 10.92
N SER A 50 17.21 20.83 10.20
CA SER A 50 17.32 22.03 9.36
C SER A 50 16.41 21.99 8.13
N PHE A 51 16.22 20.79 7.55
CA PHE A 51 15.34 20.55 6.42
C PHE A 51 14.57 19.25 6.62
N LEU A 52 13.31 19.25 6.18
CA LEU A 52 12.43 18.08 6.15
C LEU A 52 12.02 17.83 4.71
N MET A 53 12.62 16.83 4.08
CA MET A 53 12.27 16.41 2.73
C MET A 53 11.14 15.40 2.79
N THR A 54 9.99 15.72 2.22
CA THR A 54 8.82 14.83 2.23
C THR A 54 8.51 14.34 0.82
N ASN A 55 8.22 13.04 0.67
CA ASN A 55 7.75 12.48 -0.59
C ASN A 55 6.28 12.87 -0.84
N SER A 56 6.04 14.14 -1.13
CA SER A 56 4.72 14.76 -1.26
C SER A 56 4.68 15.68 -2.48
N ASN A 57 3.54 15.73 -3.17
CA ASN A 57 3.28 16.69 -4.23
C ASN A 57 2.25 17.72 -3.72
N PRO A 58 2.56 19.03 -3.66
CA PRO A 58 1.69 20.03 -3.06
C PRO A 58 0.32 20.16 -3.74
N TYR A 59 0.16 19.71 -4.99
CA TYR A 59 -1.12 19.73 -5.69
C TYR A 59 -2.00 18.52 -5.41
N LEU A 60 -1.42 17.42 -4.92
CA LEU A 60 -2.13 16.16 -4.65
C LEU A 60 -2.22 15.86 -3.15
N ASP A 61 -1.36 16.48 -2.34
CA ASP A 61 -1.30 16.27 -0.90
C ASP A 61 -2.38 17.07 -0.17
N TYR A 62 -2.69 16.64 1.05
CA TYR A 62 -3.62 17.35 1.91
C TYR A 62 -3.04 18.69 2.35
N VAL A 63 -3.90 19.71 2.41
CA VAL A 63 -3.51 21.03 2.91
C VAL A 63 -3.15 20.93 4.39
N ARG A 64 -1.92 21.33 4.73
CA ARG A 64 -1.39 21.34 6.09
C ARG A 64 -0.45 22.53 6.28
N PRO A 65 -0.33 23.09 7.50
CA PRO A 65 0.66 24.12 7.77
C PRO A 65 2.08 23.59 7.50
N LEU A 66 2.85 24.34 6.73
CA LEU A 66 4.25 24.01 6.42
C LEU A 66 5.17 25.11 6.94
N LEU A 67 6.26 24.71 7.57
CA LEU A 67 7.39 25.59 7.83
C LEU A 67 8.26 25.67 6.58
N HIS A 68 8.97 26.79 6.39
CA HIS A 68 9.91 27.01 5.28
C HIS A 68 10.99 25.92 5.17
N LYS A 69 11.28 25.19 6.26
CA LYS A 69 12.18 24.03 6.25
C LYS A 69 11.62 22.76 5.60
N ASN A 70 10.33 22.72 5.27
CA ASN A 70 9.72 21.56 4.60
C ASN A 70 9.89 21.70 3.08
N VAL A 71 10.57 20.72 2.48
CA VAL A 71 10.83 20.66 1.05
C VAL A 71 10.05 19.47 0.46
N PRO A 72 8.93 19.69 -0.23
CA PRO A 72 8.19 18.62 -0.86
C PRO A 72 8.92 18.14 -2.13
N ILE A 73 9.31 16.87 -2.16
CA ILE A 73 9.97 16.22 -3.28
C ILE A 73 9.16 14.98 -3.65
N GLY A 74 8.12 15.17 -4.46
CA GLY A 74 7.24 14.08 -4.89
C GLY A 74 7.93 13.12 -5.85
N GLY A 75 7.62 11.82 -5.72
CA GLY A 75 8.07 10.80 -6.65
C GLY A 75 9.50 10.30 -6.41
N ILE A 76 10.10 10.53 -5.24
CA ILE A 76 11.45 10.04 -4.89
C ILE A 76 11.60 8.52 -5.12
N THR A 77 10.52 7.77 -4.89
CA THR A 77 10.51 6.31 -5.00
C THR A 77 10.16 5.81 -6.42
N VAL A 78 9.93 6.70 -7.38
CA VAL A 78 9.54 6.33 -8.74
C VAL A 78 10.79 6.15 -9.60
N THR A 79 11.01 4.92 -10.08
CA THR A 79 12.08 4.63 -11.02
C THR A 79 11.67 5.06 -12.43
N LEU A 80 12.36 6.05 -12.99
CA LEU A 80 12.14 6.55 -14.36
C LEU A 80 12.80 5.67 -15.44
N GLU A 81 13.69 4.76 -15.06
CA GLU A 81 14.37 3.88 -16.01
C GLU A 81 13.41 2.81 -16.56
N SER A 82 13.01 2.97 -17.83
CA SER A 82 12.14 2.04 -18.56
C SER A 82 12.68 0.61 -18.59
N ASN A 83 14.00 0.46 -18.65
CA ASN A 83 14.67 -0.84 -18.84
C ASN A 83 14.55 -1.73 -17.59
N LYS A 84 14.44 -1.12 -16.40
CA LYS A 84 14.29 -1.83 -15.11
C LYS A 84 12.85 -2.26 -14.83
N ASN A 85 11.88 -1.75 -15.60
CA ASN A 85 10.45 -1.96 -15.39
C ASN A 85 9.84 -2.89 -16.47
N ARG A 86 10.64 -3.73 -17.13
CA ARG A 86 10.12 -4.71 -18.09
C ARG A 86 9.37 -5.83 -17.37
N LEU A 87 8.13 -6.09 -17.79
CA LEU A 87 7.39 -7.24 -17.29
C LEU A 87 8.01 -8.55 -17.80
N THR A 88 7.87 -9.60 -16.99
CA THR A 88 8.19 -10.96 -17.44
C THR A 88 7.10 -11.45 -18.39
N GLU A 89 7.43 -12.45 -19.21
CA GLU A 89 6.47 -13.07 -20.14
C GLU A 89 5.24 -13.63 -19.42
N GLU A 90 5.41 -14.12 -18.18
CA GLU A 90 4.32 -14.54 -17.32
C GLU A 90 3.29 -13.42 -17.09
N TRP A 91 3.75 -12.22 -16.70
CA TRP A 91 2.87 -11.09 -16.43
C TRP A 91 2.28 -10.52 -17.72
N ASP A 92 3.04 -10.48 -18.82
CA ASP A 92 2.49 -10.09 -20.12
C ASP A 92 1.41 -11.08 -20.60
N SER A 93 1.56 -12.38 -20.34
CA SER A 93 0.52 -13.39 -20.60
C SER A 93 -0.72 -13.16 -19.72
N VAL A 94 -0.56 -12.91 -18.43
CA VAL A 94 -1.68 -12.62 -17.51
C VAL A 94 -2.45 -11.37 -17.92
N LEU A 95 -1.73 -10.30 -18.28
CA LEU A 95 -2.33 -9.01 -18.67
C LEU A 95 -2.98 -9.03 -20.06
N SER A 96 -2.51 -9.90 -20.96
CA SER A 96 -3.05 -10.02 -22.32
C SER A 96 -4.31 -10.90 -22.42
N LYS A 97 -4.66 -11.65 -21.35
CA LYS A 97 -5.84 -12.53 -21.34
C LYS A 97 -7.17 -11.82 -21.58
N ARG A 98 -7.28 -10.55 -21.17
CA ARG A 98 -8.50 -9.74 -21.28
C ARG A 98 -8.16 -8.28 -21.53
N ASN A 99 -9.09 -7.55 -22.14
CA ASN A 99 -8.92 -6.13 -22.45
C ASN A 99 -8.85 -5.23 -21.21
N THR A 100 -9.53 -5.62 -20.13
CA THR A 100 -9.58 -4.87 -18.89
C THR A 100 -8.92 -5.68 -17.78
N THR A 101 -7.99 -5.08 -17.06
CA THR A 101 -7.34 -5.69 -15.89
C THR A 101 -7.42 -4.77 -14.68
N VAL A 102 -7.74 -5.34 -13.52
CA VAL A 102 -7.79 -4.66 -12.22
C VAL A 102 -6.83 -5.34 -11.25
N LEU A 103 -5.90 -4.56 -10.69
CA LEU A 103 -5.04 -5.00 -9.59
C LEU A 103 -5.69 -4.68 -8.25
N VAL A 104 -5.88 -5.70 -7.42
CA VAL A 104 -6.34 -5.59 -6.03
C VAL A 104 -5.16 -5.93 -5.11
N SER A 105 -4.59 -4.90 -4.48
CA SER A 105 -3.44 -5.02 -3.58
C SER A 105 -3.63 -4.08 -2.39
N PHE A 106 -3.39 -4.60 -1.18
CA PHE A 106 -3.48 -3.85 0.08
C PHE A 106 -2.10 -3.46 0.63
N GLY A 107 -1.05 -3.59 -0.18
CA GLY A 107 0.32 -3.33 0.22
C GLY A 107 0.96 -4.48 0.99
N SER A 108 2.07 -4.20 1.67
CA SER A 108 2.83 -5.18 2.47
C SER A 108 2.36 -5.29 3.92
N VAL A 109 1.81 -4.20 4.46
CA VAL A 109 1.38 -4.12 5.87
C VAL A 109 0.02 -4.81 6.07
N ALA A 110 -0.96 -4.48 5.24
CA ALA A 110 -2.27 -5.13 5.25
C ALA A 110 -2.26 -6.31 4.27
N LYS A 111 -2.10 -7.54 4.79
CA LYS A 111 -2.08 -8.75 3.96
C LYS A 111 -3.49 -9.19 3.58
N GLY A 112 -3.66 -9.65 2.33
CA GLY A 112 -4.95 -10.13 1.81
C GLY A 112 -5.50 -11.34 2.56
N ILE A 113 -4.61 -12.19 3.10
CA ILE A 113 -4.95 -13.37 3.90
C ILE A 113 -5.75 -13.03 5.17
N TYR A 114 -5.55 -11.84 5.73
CA TYR A 114 -6.23 -11.40 6.95
C TYR A 114 -7.57 -10.72 6.69
N ILE A 115 -7.96 -10.54 5.41
CA ILE A 115 -9.27 -9.98 5.07
C ILE A 115 -10.36 -10.93 5.59
N PRO A 116 -11.30 -10.43 6.42
CA PRO A 116 -12.39 -11.25 6.94
C PRO A 116 -13.19 -11.93 5.83
N ARG A 117 -13.63 -13.17 6.08
CA ARG A 117 -14.30 -14.02 5.09
C ARG A 117 -15.46 -13.33 4.37
N LYS A 118 -16.27 -12.54 5.09
CA LYS A 118 -17.40 -11.77 4.54
C LYS A 118 -16.97 -10.82 3.40
N TYR A 119 -15.90 -10.06 3.61
CA TYR A 119 -15.40 -9.10 2.62
C TYR A 119 -14.75 -9.82 1.45
N ARG A 120 -13.99 -10.88 1.73
CA ARG A 120 -13.38 -11.73 0.70
C ARG A 120 -14.44 -12.32 -0.24
N GLN A 121 -15.50 -12.92 0.31
CA GLN A 121 -16.61 -13.46 -0.48
C GLN A 121 -17.32 -12.38 -1.31
N THR A 122 -17.38 -11.14 -0.80
CA THR A 122 -17.96 -10.02 -1.56
C THR A 122 -17.10 -9.68 -2.77
N LEU A 123 -15.77 -9.63 -2.61
CA LEU A 123 -14.84 -9.42 -3.72
C LEU A 123 -14.98 -10.52 -4.78
N LEU A 124 -15.06 -11.79 -4.37
CA LEU A 124 -15.23 -12.91 -5.30
C LEU A 124 -16.54 -12.81 -6.12
N LYS A 125 -17.65 -12.42 -5.49
CA LYS A 125 -18.92 -12.17 -6.20
C LYS A 125 -18.82 -11.04 -7.21
N VAL A 126 -18.08 -9.98 -6.88
CA VAL A 126 -17.82 -8.89 -7.83
C VAL A 126 -17.00 -9.39 -9.01
N PHE A 127 -15.96 -10.19 -8.75
CA PHE A 127 -15.15 -10.77 -9.81
C PHE A 127 -15.99 -11.66 -10.73
N GLU A 128 -16.82 -12.53 -10.17
CA GLU A 128 -17.75 -13.38 -10.92
C GLU A 128 -18.72 -12.57 -11.80
N SER A 129 -19.19 -11.43 -11.31
CA SER A 129 -20.11 -10.56 -12.08
C SER A 129 -19.46 -9.83 -13.27
N MET A 130 -18.13 -9.84 -13.38
CA MET A 130 -17.37 -9.14 -14.40
C MET A 130 -16.45 -10.11 -15.18
N PRO A 131 -17.01 -11.07 -15.95
CA PRO A 131 -16.24 -12.13 -16.61
C PRO A 131 -15.23 -11.62 -17.65
N ASP A 132 -15.49 -10.44 -18.23
CA ASP A 132 -14.62 -9.78 -19.23
C ASP A 132 -13.47 -8.96 -18.61
N THR A 133 -13.41 -8.87 -17.28
CA THR A 133 -12.33 -8.19 -16.55
C THR A 133 -11.42 -9.20 -15.86
N MET A 134 -10.11 -9.05 -16.05
CA MET A 134 -9.10 -9.83 -15.35
C MET A 134 -8.79 -9.19 -14.00
N PHE A 135 -8.94 -9.93 -12.91
CA PHE A 135 -8.59 -9.47 -11.57
C PHE A 135 -7.28 -10.11 -11.12
N ILE A 136 -6.29 -9.29 -10.76
CA ILE A 136 -5.06 -9.75 -10.11
C ILE A 136 -5.22 -9.46 -8.63
N LEU A 137 -5.33 -10.49 -7.80
CA LEU A 137 -5.46 -10.34 -6.35
C LEU A 137 -4.14 -10.72 -5.67
N LYS A 138 -3.49 -9.73 -5.05
CA LYS A 138 -2.32 -9.99 -4.21
C LYS A 138 -2.76 -10.72 -2.94
N TYR A 139 -2.30 -11.96 -2.78
CA TYR A 139 -2.74 -12.86 -1.71
C TYR A 139 -1.58 -13.75 -1.28
N GLU A 140 -1.21 -13.67 0.00
CA GLU A 140 0.06 -14.19 0.54
C GLU A 140 0.07 -15.70 0.84
N GLU A 141 -0.99 -16.42 0.51
CA GLU A 141 -1.16 -17.86 0.72
C GLU A 141 -1.46 -18.53 -0.63
N ASP A 142 -0.90 -19.72 -0.85
CA ASP A 142 -1.07 -20.47 -2.10
C ASP A 142 -2.54 -20.90 -2.23
N SER A 143 -3.30 -20.16 -3.03
CA SER A 143 -4.76 -20.13 -3.01
C SER A 143 -5.40 -21.30 -3.75
N SER A 144 -5.26 -22.52 -3.26
CA SER A 144 -5.80 -23.71 -3.94
C SER A 144 -7.30 -23.96 -3.74
N VAL A 145 -8.03 -23.16 -2.93
CA VAL A 145 -9.45 -23.47 -2.63
C VAL A 145 -10.43 -22.31 -2.84
N VAL A 146 -9.99 -21.06 -2.70
CA VAL A 146 -10.94 -19.95 -2.49
C VAL A 146 -11.63 -19.47 -3.77
N ALA A 147 -11.00 -19.61 -4.95
CA ALA A 147 -11.56 -19.10 -6.21
C ALA A 147 -11.06 -19.82 -7.47
N VAL A 148 -10.72 -21.11 -7.36
CA VAL A 148 -10.33 -21.94 -8.53
C VAL A 148 -11.41 -21.97 -9.62
N HIS A 149 -12.67 -21.75 -9.23
CA HIS A 149 -13.82 -21.69 -10.14
C HIS A 149 -13.90 -20.40 -10.97
N LEU A 150 -13.10 -19.36 -10.68
CA LEU A 150 -13.16 -18.08 -11.37
C LEU A 150 -12.00 -17.94 -12.38
N PRO A 151 -12.23 -18.14 -13.69
CA PRO A 151 -11.19 -18.05 -14.72
C PRO A 151 -10.70 -16.61 -14.98
N ASN A 152 -11.33 -15.63 -14.33
CA ASN A 152 -11.00 -14.22 -14.42
C ASN A 152 -10.29 -13.67 -13.18
N VAL A 153 -9.77 -14.54 -12.32
CA VAL A 153 -8.98 -14.17 -11.15
C VAL A 153 -7.62 -14.84 -11.20
N HIS A 154 -6.56 -14.06 -11.01
CA HIS A 154 -5.19 -14.53 -10.84
C HIS A 154 -4.67 -14.13 -9.47
N PHE A 155 -4.29 -15.12 -8.67
CA PHE A 155 -3.69 -14.90 -7.37
C PHE A 155 -2.18 -14.86 -7.50
N SER A 156 -1.57 -13.92 -6.80
CA SER A 156 -0.12 -13.92 -6.64
C SER A 156 0.27 -13.42 -5.27
N ARG A 157 1.31 -14.02 -4.68
CA ARG A 157 1.91 -13.55 -3.43
C ARG A 157 2.65 -12.23 -3.61
N TRP A 158 3.20 -12.02 -4.81
CA TRP A 158 3.98 -10.85 -5.16
C TRP A 158 3.64 -10.35 -6.55
N VAL A 159 3.53 -9.03 -6.70
CA VAL A 159 3.18 -8.39 -7.97
C VAL A 159 4.24 -7.35 -8.28
N PRO A 160 4.82 -7.29 -9.50
CA PRO A 160 5.73 -6.24 -9.90
C PRO A 160 4.95 -4.95 -10.18
N GLN A 161 4.45 -4.32 -9.12
CA GLN A 161 3.48 -3.22 -9.19
C GLN A 161 4.00 -2.01 -9.98
N ASN A 162 5.28 -1.65 -9.83
CA ASN A 162 5.89 -0.54 -10.59
C ASN A 162 5.92 -0.82 -12.09
N ALA A 163 6.31 -2.01 -12.50
CA ALA A 163 6.36 -2.42 -13.91
C ALA A 163 4.95 -2.54 -14.53
N MET A 164 3.97 -2.98 -13.75
CA MET A 164 2.58 -3.09 -14.21
C MET A 164 1.89 -1.72 -14.36
N LEU A 165 2.06 -0.83 -13.38
CA LEU A 165 1.38 0.47 -13.38
C LEU A 165 2.14 1.55 -14.16
N GLY A 166 3.44 1.35 -14.38
CA GLY A 166 4.31 2.27 -15.11
C GLY A 166 4.24 2.17 -16.63
N LYS A 167 3.39 1.29 -17.21
CA LYS A 167 3.17 1.24 -18.65
C LYS A 167 2.47 2.53 -19.10
N VAL A 168 3.24 3.50 -19.58
CA VAL A 168 2.71 4.54 -20.48
C VAL A 168 2.50 3.85 -21.82
N LYS A 169 1.24 3.74 -22.26
CA LYS A 169 0.92 3.30 -23.62
C LYS A 169 1.40 4.33 -24.64
#